data_AF-A0A6M3P4J5-F1
#
_entry.id   AF-A0A6M3P4J5-F1
#
_cell.length_a   1.000
_cell.length_b   1.000
_cell.length_c   1.000
_cell.angle_alpha   90.00
_cell.angle_beta   90.00
_cell.angle_gamma   90.00
#
_symmetry.space_group_name_H-M   'P 1'
#
loop_
_entity.id
_entity.type
_entity.pdbx_description
1 polymer ?
#
loop_
_entity_poly.entity_id
_entity_poly.type
_entity_poly.pdbx_seq_one_letter_code
_entity_poly.pdbx_strand_id
1 'polypeptide(L)'
;MSQKFAVMIAYDDDPNVKRYSPDFQTQDEFAKGWQSALKKAHHTSGQKSVITCGCRGKGEKRLYVRALPNGDAFILVKAANTGIEHDPSCVFFSLDARHTGLKGYASGVVRITTEGDMAVRLGIGMTEKDPPEKSEVPPLPHVQRPEGGQASMTLLGLLSLLWTESGLNVWYPKMAGKRNDSLVRYRLLETAKQIRTGRACIGDHLFIGVPDPKQPVAQSQIQRLSSQAMSDKRLMLLSVLPRYDAEKHEKPLKFLPLRNFGGLPLIFFNSEGHWDSVKKRFSSEYAAWKSGAKIVVFALTSPAAVTGRGPSVRAHQIVLMHVSENWIPLDSSYEAVVAEKLDAEHRQYVKPMRYDASISEVFPDFYLLDTKSDKPFPMEVFGMATPAYLARKQLKKDYYNREYGPYGWWHWDATTASETMVLPHFPESRKPLSTGTPA
;
A
#
# COMPACT_ATOMS: atom_id res chain seq x y z
N MET A 1 14.53 -4.27 2.29
CA MET A 1 14.10 -2.85 2.16
C MET A 1 14.39 -2.44 0.74
N SER A 2 13.56 -1.58 0.14
CA SER A 2 13.98 -0.87 -1.06
C SER A 2 15.29 -0.12 -0.73
N GLN A 3 16.25 -0.24 -1.62
CA GLN A 3 17.63 0.18 -1.47
C GLN A 3 17.82 1.49 -2.25
N LYS A 4 18.46 2.47 -1.61
CA LYS A 4 19.00 3.61 -2.34
C LYS A 4 20.26 3.17 -3.09
N PHE A 5 20.33 3.54 -4.36
CA PHE A 5 21.49 3.32 -5.21
C PHE A 5 22.22 4.63 -5.43
N ALA A 6 23.44 4.56 -5.96
CA ALA A 6 24.17 5.76 -6.33
C ALA A 6 23.37 6.60 -7.34
N VAL A 7 23.48 7.92 -7.26
CA VAL A 7 22.88 8.86 -8.21
C VAL A 7 23.98 9.50 -9.02
N MET A 8 23.80 9.57 -10.33
CA MET A 8 24.72 10.19 -11.26
C MET A 8 24.12 11.51 -11.72
N ILE A 9 24.88 12.61 -11.61
CA ILE A 9 24.48 13.93 -12.12
C ILE A 9 25.54 14.38 -13.13
N ALA A 10 25.13 14.49 -14.39
CA ALA A 10 25.92 15.12 -15.44
C ALA A 10 25.42 16.56 -15.61
N TYR A 11 26.33 17.53 -15.64
CA TYR A 11 26.00 18.94 -15.87
C TYR A 11 26.49 19.35 -17.26
N ASP A 12 25.78 20.23 -17.96
CA ASP A 12 26.14 20.62 -19.33
C ASP A 12 27.49 21.36 -19.42
N ASP A 13 27.95 21.96 -18.31
CA ASP A 13 29.20 22.71 -18.16
C ASP A 13 30.36 21.88 -17.57
N ASP A 14 30.12 20.61 -17.19
CA ASP A 14 31.12 19.73 -16.59
C ASP A 14 31.18 18.40 -17.36
N PRO A 15 32.31 18.07 -18.02
CA PRO A 15 32.44 16.81 -18.76
C PRO A 15 32.42 15.58 -17.84
N ASN A 16 32.59 15.75 -16.52
CA ASN A 16 32.61 14.66 -15.57
C ASN A 16 31.23 14.42 -14.94
N VAL A 17 30.75 13.18 -15.03
CA VAL A 17 29.53 12.75 -14.35
C VAL A 17 29.81 12.57 -12.86
N LYS A 18 29.20 13.41 -12.01
CA LYS A 18 29.34 13.29 -10.55
C LYS A 18 28.53 12.13 -10.01
N ARG A 19 29.17 11.28 -9.20
CA ARG A 19 28.56 10.12 -8.56
C ARG A 19 28.36 10.37 -7.07
N TYR A 20 27.13 10.26 -6.61
CA TYR A 20 26.77 10.37 -5.20
C TYR A 20 26.39 8.99 -4.64
N SER A 21 27.12 8.51 -3.63
CA SER A 21 26.87 7.21 -3.00
C SER A 21 25.53 7.18 -2.24
N PRO A 22 24.95 6.00 -1.94
CA PRO A 22 23.79 5.92 -1.06
C PRO A 22 24.02 6.59 0.30
N ASP A 23 25.20 6.41 0.90
CA ASP A 23 25.56 6.99 2.19
C ASP A 23 25.54 8.52 2.16
N PHE A 24 26.12 9.12 1.11
CA PHE A 24 26.10 10.57 0.91
C PHE A 24 24.67 11.12 0.79
N GLN A 25 23.73 10.31 0.30
CA GLN A 25 22.32 10.68 0.14
C GLN A 25 21.47 10.49 1.40
N THR A 26 22.01 9.86 2.47
CA THR A 26 21.20 9.46 3.64
C THR A 26 21.78 9.79 5.00
N GLN A 27 23.10 9.88 5.14
CA GLN A 27 23.69 10.14 6.45
C GLN A 27 23.61 11.62 6.79
N ASP A 28 23.32 11.94 8.06
CA ASP A 28 23.07 13.31 8.51
C ASP A 28 24.28 14.23 8.30
N GLU A 29 25.50 13.70 8.40
CA GLU A 29 26.74 14.44 8.15
C GLU A 29 26.85 14.98 6.71
N PHE A 30 26.23 14.31 5.73
CA PHE A 30 26.21 14.74 4.33
C PHE A 30 24.94 15.50 3.94
N ALA A 31 23.97 15.66 4.85
CA ALA A 31 22.66 16.24 4.53
C ALA A 31 22.77 17.63 3.84
N LYS A 32 23.64 18.51 4.36
CA LYS A 32 23.88 19.83 3.75
C LYS A 32 24.53 19.73 2.36
N GLY A 33 25.52 18.86 2.21
CA GLY A 33 26.20 18.63 0.92
C GLY A 33 25.25 18.06 -0.13
N TRP A 34 24.41 17.11 0.27
CA TRP A 34 23.40 16.51 -0.60
C TRP A 34 22.34 17.53 -1.05
N GLN A 35 21.82 18.34 -0.12
CA GLN A 35 20.88 19.42 -0.46
C GLN A 35 21.50 20.45 -1.40
N SER A 36 22.78 20.79 -1.22
CA SER A 36 23.52 21.68 -2.14
C SER A 36 23.63 21.08 -3.55
N ALA A 37 23.96 19.79 -3.65
CA ALA A 37 24.05 19.09 -4.93
C ALA A 37 22.70 19.07 -5.69
N LEU A 38 21.62 18.79 -4.96
CA LEU A 38 20.27 18.80 -5.53
C LEU A 38 19.83 20.21 -5.93
N LYS A 39 20.08 21.23 -5.10
CA LYS A 39 19.80 22.63 -5.42
C LYS A 39 20.52 23.07 -6.70
N LYS A 40 21.78 22.69 -6.87
CA LYS A 40 22.56 22.96 -8.10
C LYS A 40 21.93 22.29 -9.33
N ALA A 41 21.46 21.05 -9.18
CA ALA A 41 20.85 20.27 -10.26
C ALA A 41 19.37 20.61 -10.53
N HIS A 42 18.73 21.44 -9.71
CA HIS A 42 17.34 21.86 -9.88
C HIS A 42 17.17 22.78 -11.09
N HIS A 43 16.07 22.65 -11.83
CA HIS A 43 15.85 23.39 -13.08
C HIS A 43 15.87 24.92 -12.93
N THR A 44 15.60 25.47 -11.74
CA THR A 44 15.66 26.92 -11.47
C THR A 44 17.08 27.46 -11.24
N SER A 45 18.09 26.61 -11.14
CA SER A 45 19.49 27.05 -10.99
C SER A 45 20.07 27.65 -12.27
N GLY A 46 19.35 27.54 -13.41
CA GLY A 46 19.86 27.90 -14.74
C GLY A 46 20.82 26.88 -15.33
N GLN A 47 21.23 25.87 -14.57
CA GLN A 47 22.14 24.82 -15.00
C GLN A 47 21.35 23.59 -15.47
N LYS A 48 21.52 23.25 -16.74
CA LYS A 48 20.98 22.01 -17.30
C LYS A 48 21.78 20.83 -16.75
N SER A 49 21.05 19.84 -16.25
CA SER A 49 21.65 18.63 -15.72
C SER A 49 20.81 17.41 -16.08
N VAL A 50 21.50 16.28 -16.22
CA VAL A 50 20.93 14.96 -16.43
C VAL A 50 21.18 14.15 -15.17
N ILE A 51 20.10 13.76 -14.49
CA ILE A 51 20.18 12.94 -13.29
C ILE A 51 19.69 11.54 -13.63
N THR A 52 20.49 10.53 -13.30
CA THR A 52 20.14 9.12 -13.52
C THR A 52 20.42 8.28 -12.28
N CYS A 53 19.58 7.27 -12.05
CA CYS A 53 19.80 6.30 -10.98
C CYS A 53 20.80 5.23 -11.42
N GLY A 54 21.82 4.98 -10.60
CA GLY A 54 22.84 3.95 -10.80
C GLY A 54 22.43 2.54 -10.35
N CYS A 55 21.14 2.25 -10.27
CA CYS A 55 20.65 0.88 -10.02
C CYS A 55 20.81 -0.01 -11.27
N ARG A 56 20.70 -1.33 -11.09
CA ARG A 56 20.87 -2.33 -12.17
C ARG A 56 19.65 -2.46 -13.10
N GLY A 57 18.68 -1.57 -12.97
CA GLY A 57 17.48 -1.55 -13.81
C GLY A 57 17.81 -1.21 -15.27
N LYS A 58 16.92 -1.61 -16.18
CA LYS A 58 17.06 -1.42 -17.63
C LYS A 58 16.25 -0.19 -18.07
N GLY A 59 16.86 0.69 -18.86
CA GLY A 59 16.27 1.97 -19.26
C GLY A 59 17.13 3.16 -18.83
N GLU A 60 16.65 4.37 -19.10
CA GLU A 60 17.39 5.60 -18.81
C GLU A 60 17.41 5.92 -17.31
N LYS A 61 16.39 5.48 -16.55
CA LYS A 61 16.31 5.67 -15.09
C LYS A 61 16.46 7.14 -14.69
N ARG A 62 15.86 8.03 -15.50
CA ARG A 62 15.89 9.48 -15.32
C ARG A 62 15.22 9.88 -14.01
N LEU A 63 15.88 10.75 -13.27
CA LEU A 63 15.36 11.40 -12.08
C LEU A 63 15.30 12.91 -12.31
N TYR A 64 14.48 13.58 -11.52
CA TYR A 64 14.35 15.02 -11.47
C TYR A 64 14.46 15.50 -10.04
N VAL A 65 15.01 16.71 -9.87
CA VAL A 65 14.96 17.38 -8.57
C VAL A 65 13.63 18.12 -8.47
N ARG A 66 12.96 17.94 -7.34
CA ARG A 66 11.80 18.74 -6.95
C ARG A 66 12.13 19.51 -5.69
N ALA A 67 11.92 20.83 -5.71
CA ALA A 67 11.92 21.66 -4.51
C ALA A 67 10.64 21.40 -3.70
N LEU A 68 10.76 21.27 -2.39
CA LEU A 68 9.61 21.24 -1.47
C LEU A 68 9.04 22.67 -1.33
N PRO A 69 7.73 22.82 -1.03
CA PRO A 69 7.02 24.11 -1.00
C PRO A 69 7.61 25.18 -0.09
N ASN A 70 8.33 24.79 0.97
CA ASN A 70 9.03 25.72 1.85
C ASN A 70 10.39 26.21 1.29
N GLY A 71 10.84 25.73 0.13
CA GLY A 71 12.05 26.16 -0.55
C GLY A 71 13.38 25.67 0.06
N ASP A 72 13.33 25.13 1.27
CA ASP A 72 14.52 24.78 2.06
C ASP A 72 15.08 23.39 1.79
N ALA A 73 14.33 22.54 1.10
CA ALA A 73 14.74 21.17 0.82
C ALA A 73 14.34 20.71 -0.58
N PHE A 74 15.20 19.89 -1.16
CA PHE A 74 15.08 19.28 -2.46
C PHE A 74 15.05 17.76 -2.31
N ILE A 75 14.23 17.12 -3.15
CA ILE A 75 14.11 15.66 -3.23
C ILE A 75 14.28 15.18 -4.67
N LEU A 76 14.63 13.91 -4.84
CA LEU A 76 14.64 13.25 -6.13
C LEU A 76 13.32 12.54 -6.39
N VAL A 77 12.80 12.70 -7.60
CA VAL A 77 11.62 12.00 -8.10
C VAL A 77 11.93 11.35 -9.44
N LYS A 78 11.36 10.19 -9.70
CA LYS A 78 11.46 9.52 -11.01
C LYS A 78 10.57 10.18 -12.05
N ALA A 79 10.89 9.99 -13.33
CA ALA A 79 9.99 10.34 -14.42
C ALA A 79 8.67 9.56 -14.33
N ALA A 80 7.58 10.13 -14.87
CA ALA A 80 6.30 9.44 -14.91
C ALA A 80 6.41 8.14 -15.73
N ASN A 81 5.82 7.06 -15.23
CA ASN A 81 5.81 5.73 -15.87
C ASN A 81 7.17 5.05 -16.09
N THR A 82 8.27 5.55 -15.52
CA THR A 82 9.60 4.90 -15.62
C THR A 82 9.97 4.04 -14.42
N GLY A 83 9.05 3.83 -13.47
CA GLY A 83 9.30 3.02 -12.27
C GLY A 83 9.80 1.60 -12.57
N ILE A 84 9.29 0.98 -13.64
CA ILE A 84 9.69 -0.37 -14.08
C ILE A 84 11.10 -0.42 -14.68
N GLU A 85 11.69 0.74 -15.02
CA GLU A 85 13.08 0.81 -15.51
C GLU A 85 14.12 0.65 -14.40
N HIS A 86 13.71 0.84 -13.15
CA HIS A 86 14.59 0.69 -12.01
C HIS A 86 14.72 -0.78 -11.61
N ASP A 87 15.85 -1.14 -11.02
CA ASP A 87 16.02 -2.46 -10.41
C ASP A 87 14.89 -2.65 -9.40
N PRO A 88 14.23 -3.83 -9.33
CA PRO A 88 13.13 -4.01 -8.41
C PRO A 88 13.46 -3.63 -6.97
N SER A 89 14.69 -3.89 -6.51
CA SER A 89 15.13 -3.48 -5.18
C SER A 89 15.36 -1.97 -5.01
N CYS A 90 15.25 -1.14 -6.04
CA CYS A 90 15.47 0.30 -5.99
C CYS A 90 14.30 1.06 -5.33
N VAL A 91 14.61 2.14 -4.58
CA VAL A 91 13.57 3.04 -4.04
C VAL A 91 12.71 3.74 -5.10
N PHE A 92 13.18 3.82 -6.35
CA PHE A 92 12.43 4.39 -7.46
C PHE A 92 11.67 3.33 -8.27
N PHE A 93 11.80 2.04 -7.92
CA PHE A 93 10.99 1.02 -8.57
C PHE A 93 9.52 1.16 -8.18
N SER A 94 8.65 1.12 -9.17
CA SER A 94 7.21 0.98 -8.97
C SER A 94 6.60 0.30 -10.19
N LEU A 95 5.57 -0.51 -9.98
CA LEU A 95 4.69 -0.90 -11.07
C LEU A 95 4.03 0.37 -11.62
N ASP A 96 3.90 0.46 -12.94
CA ASP A 96 3.19 1.59 -13.55
C ASP A 96 1.67 1.48 -13.32
N ALA A 97 0.93 2.56 -13.58
CA ALA A 97 -0.52 2.58 -13.37
C ALA A 97 -1.30 1.57 -14.24
N ARG A 98 -0.71 1.03 -15.32
CA ARG A 98 -1.38 0.02 -16.17
C ARG A 98 -1.49 -1.32 -15.45
N HIS A 99 -0.56 -1.60 -14.54
CA HIS A 99 -0.47 -2.82 -13.74
C HIS A 99 -1.11 -2.69 -12.36
N THR A 100 -1.71 -1.53 -12.03
CA THR A 100 -2.43 -1.31 -10.77
C THR A 100 -3.83 -0.74 -11.02
N GLY A 101 -4.68 -0.76 -10.00
CA GLY A 101 -6.02 -0.18 -10.07
C GLY A 101 -6.08 1.34 -10.18
N LEU A 102 -4.95 2.06 -10.07
CA LEU A 102 -4.92 3.52 -10.16
C LEU A 102 -5.44 4.03 -11.51
N LYS A 103 -5.31 3.25 -12.59
CA LYS A 103 -5.83 3.63 -13.91
C LYS A 103 -7.36 3.80 -13.94
N GLY A 104 -8.08 3.24 -12.96
CA GLY A 104 -9.54 3.27 -12.87
C GLY A 104 -10.12 4.65 -12.56
N TYR A 105 -9.33 5.54 -11.95
CA TYR A 105 -9.79 6.86 -11.54
C TYR A 105 -9.88 7.87 -12.69
N ALA A 106 -10.78 8.83 -12.54
CA ALA A 106 -10.88 9.98 -13.44
C ALA A 106 -9.66 10.91 -13.29
N SER A 107 -9.38 11.70 -14.32
CA SER A 107 -8.29 12.68 -14.29
C SER A 107 -8.46 13.64 -13.11
N GLY A 108 -7.37 13.87 -12.36
CA GLY A 108 -7.34 14.77 -11.20
C GLY A 108 -7.78 14.17 -9.87
N VAL A 109 -8.28 12.93 -9.83
CA VAL A 109 -8.65 12.24 -8.57
C VAL A 109 -7.43 11.82 -7.77
N VAL A 110 -6.38 11.35 -8.44
CA VAL A 110 -5.05 11.15 -7.87
C VAL A 110 -4.10 11.97 -8.73
N ARG A 111 -3.44 12.96 -8.13
CA ARG A 111 -2.47 13.81 -8.81
C ARG A 111 -1.32 14.14 -7.89
N ILE A 112 -0.16 14.38 -8.47
CA ILE A 112 0.97 14.93 -7.73
C ILE A 112 0.85 16.46 -7.80
N THR A 113 0.87 17.14 -6.66
CA THR A 113 0.83 18.60 -6.59
C THR A 113 2.17 19.19 -7.02
N THR A 114 2.19 20.50 -7.27
CA THR A 114 3.42 21.25 -7.53
C THR A 114 4.43 21.14 -6.38
N GLU A 115 3.92 20.98 -5.15
CA GLU A 115 4.68 20.78 -3.91
C GLU A 115 5.30 19.38 -3.80
N GLY A 116 4.83 18.44 -4.62
CA GLY A 116 5.28 17.07 -4.66
C GLY A 116 4.51 16.08 -3.80
N ASP A 117 3.57 16.58 -3.01
CA ASP A 117 2.57 15.78 -2.30
C ASP A 117 1.60 15.14 -3.29
N MET A 118 0.95 14.06 -2.86
CA MET A 118 -0.14 13.46 -3.60
C MET A 118 -1.47 14.08 -3.15
N ALA A 119 -2.17 14.73 -4.06
CA ALA A 119 -3.56 15.14 -3.84
C ALA A 119 -4.51 14.02 -4.29
N VAL A 120 -5.39 13.62 -3.37
CA VAL A 120 -6.45 12.64 -3.60
C VAL A 120 -7.83 13.27 -3.36
N ARG A 121 -8.84 12.85 -4.13
CA ARG A 121 -10.23 13.23 -3.90
C ARG A 121 -10.98 12.07 -3.25
N LEU A 122 -11.35 12.19 -1.98
CA LEU A 122 -12.14 11.16 -1.28
C LEU A 122 -13.64 11.32 -1.55
N GLY A 123 -14.38 10.22 -1.53
CA GLY A 123 -15.85 10.24 -1.66
C GLY A 123 -16.53 10.93 -0.47
N ILE A 124 -15.96 10.75 0.73
CA ILE A 124 -16.38 11.41 1.95
C ILE A 124 -15.36 12.49 2.32
N GLY A 125 -15.85 13.71 2.56
CA GLY A 125 -15.03 14.83 2.99
C GLY A 125 -14.52 14.70 4.43
N MET A 126 -13.45 15.44 4.75
CA MET A 126 -12.81 15.38 6.08
C MET A 126 -13.52 16.19 7.16
N THR A 127 -14.61 16.90 6.83
CA THR A 127 -15.36 17.70 7.79
C THR A 127 -16.72 17.04 8.05
N GLU A 128 -17.19 17.02 9.29
CA GLU A 128 -18.44 16.33 9.65
C GLU A 128 -19.69 17.00 9.03
N LYS A 129 -19.64 18.29 8.71
CA LYS A 129 -20.71 19.01 8.00
C LYS A 129 -20.98 18.48 6.60
N ASP A 130 -20.04 17.76 6.01
CA ASP A 130 -20.27 17.04 4.76
C ASP A 130 -21.25 15.89 5.08
N PRO A 131 -22.38 15.74 4.36
CA PRO A 131 -23.28 14.64 4.64
C PRO A 131 -22.48 13.33 4.55
N PRO A 132 -22.50 12.46 5.59
CA PRO A 132 -21.93 11.13 5.42
C PRO A 132 -22.64 10.49 4.21
N GLU A 133 -21.89 9.86 3.31
CA GLU A 133 -22.52 9.00 2.31
C GLU A 133 -23.50 8.10 3.06
N LYS A 134 -24.71 7.92 2.52
CA LYS A 134 -25.80 7.17 3.17
C LYS A 134 -25.43 5.71 3.52
N SER A 135 -24.22 5.26 3.21
CA SER A 135 -23.75 3.90 3.42
C SER A 135 -22.67 3.84 4.49
N GLU A 136 -22.95 3.08 5.56
CA GLU A 136 -22.02 2.75 6.65
C GLU A 136 -20.83 1.89 6.17
N VAL A 137 -20.92 1.36 4.95
CA VAL A 137 -19.88 0.54 4.32
C VAL A 137 -19.69 1.03 2.88
N PRO A 138 -18.45 1.13 2.37
CA PRO A 138 -18.24 1.49 0.96
C PRO A 138 -19.00 0.53 0.02
N PRO A 139 -19.52 1.04 -1.12
CA PRO A 139 -20.25 0.23 -2.08
C PRO A 139 -19.45 -0.98 -2.57
N LEU A 140 -20.16 -1.98 -3.11
CA LEU A 140 -19.52 -3.10 -3.80
C LEU A 140 -18.73 -2.56 -5.01
N PRO A 141 -17.61 -3.20 -5.38
CA PRO A 141 -16.87 -2.78 -6.56
C PRO A 141 -17.77 -2.88 -7.79
N HIS A 142 -17.69 -1.90 -8.67
CA HIS A 142 -18.50 -1.91 -9.88
C HIS A 142 -18.14 -3.11 -10.78
N VAL A 143 -19.15 -3.70 -11.42
CA VAL A 143 -18.94 -4.78 -12.41
C VAL A 143 -18.18 -4.23 -13.62
N GLN A 144 -18.53 -3.03 -14.05
CA GLN A 144 -17.89 -2.30 -15.15
C GLN A 144 -17.38 -0.94 -14.67
N ARG A 145 -16.33 -0.46 -15.32
CA ARG A 145 -15.76 0.86 -15.03
C ARG A 145 -16.75 1.96 -15.46
N PRO A 146 -17.00 2.99 -14.62
CA PRO A 146 -17.77 4.15 -15.04
C PRO A 146 -17.14 4.86 -16.25
N GLU A 147 -17.96 5.38 -17.15
CA GLU A 147 -17.48 6.24 -18.24
C GLU A 147 -16.78 7.47 -17.66
N GLY A 148 -15.55 7.74 -18.11
CA GLY A 148 -14.70 8.80 -17.55
C GLY A 148 -13.90 8.43 -16.30
N GLY A 149 -14.09 7.22 -15.74
CA GLY A 149 -13.40 6.74 -14.55
C GLY A 149 -14.05 7.17 -13.24
N GLN A 150 -13.61 6.58 -12.13
CA GLN A 150 -14.20 6.86 -10.82
C GLN A 150 -13.83 8.27 -10.36
N ALA A 151 -14.84 9.07 -10.01
CA ALA A 151 -14.69 10.50 -9.71
C ALA A 151 -14.15 10.80 -8.30
N SER A 152 -14.10 9.81 -7.42
CA SER A 152 -13.59 9.90 -6.06
C SER A 152 -12.99 8.56 -5.62
N MET A 153 -12.13 8.58 -4.62
CA MET A 153 -11.49 7.42 -4.01
C MET A 153 -12.27 7.00 -2.75
N THR A 154 -12.54 5.70 -2.62
CA THR A 154 -13.16 5.14 -1.42
C THR A 154 -12.14 5.02 -0.28
N LEU A 155 -12.62 4.69 0.93
CA LEU A 155 -11.73 4.40 2.05
C LEU A 155 -10.82 3.17 1.78
N LEU A 156 -11.31 2.18 1.05
CA LEU A 156 -10.52 1.01 0.64
C LEU A 156 -9.48 1.39 -0.42
N GLY A 157 -9.84 2.27 -1.36
CA GLY A 157 -8.93 2.87 -2.32
C GLY A 157 -7.79 3.63 -1.64
N LEU A 158 -8.10 4.41 -0.59
CA LEU A 158 -7.09 5.11 0.21
C LEU A 158 -6.19 4.14 0.99
N LEU A 159 -6.75 3.07 1.58
CA LEU A 159 -5.95 2.04 2.24
C LEU A 159 -4.98 1.36 1.26
N SER A 160 -5.45 1.06 0.04
CA SER A 160 -4.64 0.51 -1.05
C SER A 160 -3.52 1.46 -1.48
N LEU A 161 -3.82 2.77 -1.52
CA LEU A 161 -2.83 3.80 -1.82
C LEU A 161 -1.74 3.86 -0.74
N LEU A 162 -2.15 3.93 0.53
CA LEU A 162 -1.22 3.93 1.66
C LEU A 162 -0.31 2.71 1.63
N TRP A 163 -0.83 1.51 1.33
CA TRP A 163 -0.03 0.29 1.21
C TRP A 163 0.97 0.33 0.05
N THR A 164 0.54 0.85 -1.10
CA THR A 164 1.38 0.94 -2.30
C THR A 164 2.51 1.95 -2.11
N GLU A 165 2.18 3.17 -1.69
CA GLU A 165 3.15 4.25 -1.54
C GLU A 165 4.11 4.04 -0.36
N SER A 166 3.69 3.28 0.67
CA SER A 166 4.58 2.87 1.76
C SER A 166 5.46 1.64 1.43
N GLY A 167 5.23 1.02 0.26
CA GLY A 167 5.92 -0.19 -0.21
C GLY A 167 5.60 -1.43 0.62
N LEU A 168 4.46 -1.44 1.33
CA LEU A 168 4.02 -2.59 2.13
C LEU A 168 3.50 -3.73 1.28
N ASN A 169 3.08 -3.46 0.05
CA ASN A 169 2.70 -4.46 -0.94
C ASN A 169 3.89 -5.12 -1.67
N VAL A 170 5.13 -4.75 -1.34
CA VAL A 170 6.35 -5.31 -1.93
C VAL A 170 7.15 -6.09 -0.89
N TRP A 171 7.68 -7.25 -1.27
CA TRP A 171 8.52 -8.08 -0.40
C TRP A 171 9.90 -8.36 -0.99
N TYR A 172 10.90 -8.40 -0.10
CA TYR A 172 12.25 -8.85 -0.40
C TYR A 172 12.75 -9.71 0.76
N PRO A 173 13.50 -10.80 0.50
CA PRO A 173 13.97 -11.72 1.53
C PRO A 173 14.75 -11.04 2.67
N LYS A 174 15.53 -10.00 2.35
CA LYS A 174 16.28 -9.21 3.35
C LYS A 174 15.41 -8.45 4.36
N MET A 175 14.09 -8.45 4.19
CA MET A 175 13.11 -7.88 5.13
C MET A 175 12.61 -8.88 6.18
N ALA A 176 12.88 -10.18 6.01
CA ALA A 176 12.47 -11.21 6.96
C ALA A 176 12.88 -10.85 8.40
N GLY A 177 11.93 -10.97 9.33
CA GLY A 177 12.10 -10.61 10.75
C GLY A 177 12.17 -9.11 11.06
N LYS A 178 12.24 -8.22 10.06
CA LYS A 178 12.38 -6.76 10.26
C LYS A 178 11.07 -5.99 10.17
N ARG A 179 10.05 -6.54 9.52
CA ARG A 179 8.76 -5.89 9.31
C ARG A 179 7.79 -6.21 10.45
N ASN A 180 7.76 -5.34 11.46
CA ASN A 180 6.88 -5.42 12.62
C ASN A 180 5.86 -4.26 12.65
N ASP A 181 4.93 -4.28 13.61
CA ASP A 181 3.89 -3.24 13.75
C ASP A 181 4.49 -1.81 13.79
N SER A 182 5.62 -1.61 14.48
CA SER A 182 6.27 -0.30 14.60
C SER A 182 6.80 0.22 13.27
N LEU A 183 7.47 -0.62 12.48
CA LEU A 183 7.97 -0.25 11.15
C LEU A 183 6.82 0.04 10.18
N VAL A 184 5.77 -0.79 10.21
CA VAL A 184 4.57 -0.61 9.38
C VAL A 184 3.89 0.72 9.73
N ARG A 185 3.67 0.97 11.02
CA ARG A 185 3.12 2.24 11.51
C ARG A 185 3.95 3.44 11.07
N TYR A 186 5.28 3.38 11.23
CA TYR A 186 6.17 4.46 10.81
C TYR A 186 6.00 4.74 9.31
N ARG A 187 6.08 3.71 8.46
CA ARG A 187 5.94 3.87 7.00
C ARG A 187 4.60 4.46 6.60
N LEU A 188 3.50 3.96 7.17
CA LEU A 188 2.15 4.46 6.89
C LEU A 188 2.00 5.93 7.28
N LEU A 189 2.53 6.35 8.44
CA LEU A 189 2.46 7.74 8.88
C LEU A 189 3.33 8.67 8.01
N GLU A 190 4.54 8.24 7.62
CA GLU A 190 5.39 9.02 6.72
C GLU A 190 4.75 9.19 5.34
N THR A 191 4.17 8.12 4.80
CA THR A 191 3.40 8.18 3.54
C THR A 191 2.17 9.07 3.69
N ALA A 192 1.42 8.96 4.78
CA ALA A 192 0.21 9.76 5.00
C ALA A 192 0.49 11.26 5.11
N LYS A 193 1.67 11.68 5.59
CA LYS A 193 2.09 13.10 5.59
C LYS A 193 2.26 13.69 4.19
N GLN A 194 2.47 12.83 3.19
CA GLN A 194 2.66 13.22 1.79
C GLN A 194 1.35 13.11 0.99
N ILE A 195 0.22 12.78 1.63
CA ILE A 195 -1.07 12.65 0.96
C ILE A 195 -2.04 13.70 1.51
N ARG A 196 -2.73 14.40 0.61
CA ARG A 196 -3.68 15.46 0.93
C ARG A 196 -5.04 15.21 0.29
N THR A 197 -6.11 15.58 0.98
CA THR A 197 -7.47 15.62 0.46
C THR A 197 -8.06 17.01 0.66
N GLY A 198 -8.31 17.72 -0.45
CA GLY A 198 -8.56 19.16 -0.41
C GLY A 198 -7.41 19.90 0.27
N ARG A 199 -7.69 20.56 1.40
CA ARG A 199 -6.69 21.26 2.23
C ARG A 199 -6.11 20.42 3.37
N ALA A 200 -6.71 19.26 3.67
CA ALA A 200 -6.34 18.43 4.80
C ALA A 200 -5.19 17.48 4.44
N CYS A 201 -4.18 17.39 5.31
CA CYS A 201 -3.14 16.35 5.24
C CYS A 201 -3.65 15.08 5.92
N ILE A 202 -3.53 13.93 5.26
CA ILE A 202 -4.01 12.66 5.81
C ILE A 202 -3.26 12.30 7.10
N GLY A 203 -1.95 12.58 7.18
CA GLY A 203 -1.12 12.33 8.37
C GLY A 203 -1.57 13.09 9.63
N ASP A 204 -2.28 14.21 9.49
CA ASP A 204 -2.78 14.99 10.62
C ASP A 204 -4.04 14.38 11.24
N HIS A 205 -4.75 13.55 10.46
CA HIS A 205 -6.01 12.90 10.81
C HIS A 205 -5.91 11.38 10.95
N LEU A 206 -4.77 10.78 10.58
CA LEU A 206 -4.50 9.35 10.69
C LEU A 206 -3.89 9.00 12.05
N PHE A 207 -4.55 8.09 12.76
CA PHE A 207 -4.07 7.51 14.01
C PHE A 207 -3.92 6.00 13.84
N ILE A 208 -2.79 5.47 14.30
CA ILE A 208 -2.46 4.05 14.18
C ILE A 208 -2.16 3.51 15.57
N GLY A 209 -2.95 2.53 15.98
CA GLY A 209 -2.85 1.95 17.30
C GLY A 209 -1.55 1.18 17.52
N VAL A 210 -1.05 1.21 18.76
CA VAL A 210 0.14 0.46 19.17
C VAL A 210 -0.24 -0.68 20.13
N PRO A 211 0.58 -1.75 20.22
CA PRO A 211 0.27 -2.89 21.09
C PRO A 211 0.19 -2.53 22.57
N ASP A 212 1.11 -1.68 23.06
CA ASP A 212 1.17 -1.32 24.49
C ASP A 212 0.70 0.14 24.69
N PRO A 213 -0.40 0.38 25.44
CA PRO A 213 -0.91 1.72 25.73
C PRO A 213 0.03 2.57 26.60
N LYS A 214 1.05 1.98 27.23
CA LYS A 214 2.04 2.72 28.04
C LYS A 214 3.16 3.33 27.20
N GLN A 215 3.27 2.96 25.92
CA GLN A 215 4.29 3.55 25.04
C GLN A 215 4.09 5.08 24.92
N PRO A 216 5.19 5.87 24.87
CA PRO A 216 5.09 7.32 24.70
C PRO A 216 4.26 7.73 23.47
N VAL A 217 4.32 6.91 22.42
CA VAL A 217 3.53 7.07 21.20
C VAL A 217 2.02 7.00 21.47
N ALA A 218 1.56 6.09 22.34
CA ALA A 218 0.15 5.99 22.70
C ALA A 218 -0.33 7.24 23.44
N GLN A 219 0.47 7.73 24.40
CA GLN A 219 0.16 8.95 25.17
C GLN A 219 0.10 10.18 24.25
N SER A 220 1.07 10.33 23.35
CA SER A 220 1.09 11.41 22.35
C SER A 220 -0.14 11.39 21.44
N GLN A 221 -0.59 10.19 21.02
CA GLN A 221 -1.82 10.06 20.22
C GLN A 221 -3.06 10.46 21.00
N ILE A 222 -3.19 10.05 22.27
CA ILE A 222 -4.31 10.45 23.14
C ILE A 222 -4.33 11.98 23.33
N GLN A 223 -3.16 12.59 23.56
CA GLN A 223 -3.07 14.05 23.70
C GLN A 223 -3.51 14.77 22.42
N ARG A 224 -3.08 14.28 21.25
CA ARG A 224 -3.54 14.80 19.95
C ARG A 224 -5.05 14.64 19.77
N LEU A 225 -5.62 13.47 20.06
CA LEU A 225 -7.05 13.22 19.97
C LEU A 225 -7.85 14.18 20.87
N SER A 226 -7.41 14.36 22.12
CA SER A 226 -8.04 15.27 23.07
C SER A 226 -7.95 16.73 22.61
N SER A 227 -6.82 17.16 22.04
CA SER A 227 -6.68 18.51 21.49
C SER A 227 -7.56 18.75 20.25
N GLN A 228 -7.86 17.69 19.48
CA GLN A 228 -8.71 17.73 18.30
C GLN A 228 -10.20 17.52 18.64
N ALA A 229 -10.57 17.30 19.90
CA ALA A 229 -11.95 16.98 20.28
C ALA A 229 -12.95 18.14 20.05
N MET A 230 -12.45 19.38 19.95
CA MET A 230 -13.25 20.55 19.59
C MET A 230 -13.28 20.82 18.08
N SER A 231 -12.60 19.98 17.29
CA SER A 231 -12.55 20.09 15.84
C SER A 231 -13.76 19.43 15.20
N ASP A 232 -14.20 19.95 14.05
CA ASP A 232 -15.21 19.33 13.20
C ASP A 232 -14.61 18.31 12.21
N LYS A 233 -13.35 17.92 12.43
CA LYS A 233 -12.58 17.09 11.52
C LYS A 233 -12.73 15.61 11.85
N ARG A 234 -13.09 14.84 10.83
CA ARG A 234 -13.14 13.38 10.88
C ARG A 234 -11.75 12.80 11.10
N LEU A 235 -11.71 11.62 11.72
CA LEU A 235 -10.48 10.89 11.98
C LEU A 235 -10.43 9.62 11.15
N MET A 236 -9.21 9.18 10.87
CA MET A 236 -8.92 7.90 10.23
C MET A 236 -8.15 7.05 11.22
N LEU A 237 -8.71 5.91 11.59
CA LEU A 237 -8.14 5.03 12.62
C LEU A 237 -7.75 3.70 11.98
N LEU A 238 -6.49 3.30 12.15
CA LEU A 238 -5.96 2.04 11.63
C LEU A 238 -5.44 1.17 12.77
N SER A 239 -5.80 -0.10 12.74
CA SER A 239 -5.25 -1.12 13.64
C SER A 239 -5.43 -2.50 13.00
N VAL A 240 -5.33 -3.55 13.81
CA VAL A 240 -5.61 -4.94 13.43
C VAL A 240 -6.64 -5.54 14.37
N LEU A 241 -7.48 -6.44 13.85
CA LEU A 241 -8.43 -7.17 14.66
C LEU A 241 -7.69 -8.07 15.69
N PRO A 242 -8.25 -8.29 16.89
CA PRO A 242 -7.69 -9.25 17.85
C PRO A 242 -7.79 -10.68 17.31
N ARG A 243 -7.17 -11.65 17.98
CA ARG A 243 -7.40 -13.07 17.64
C ARG A 243 -8.90 -13.35 17.73
N TYR A 244 -9.44 -14.00 16.69
CA TYR A 244 -10.86 -14.36 16.68
C TYR A 244 -11.19 -15.31 17.84
N ASP A 245 -12.38 -15.11 18.39
CA ASP A 245 -12.92 -15.77 19.57
C ASP A 245 -14.44 -15.74 19.43
N ALA A 246 -15.06 -16.89 19.21
CA ALA A 246 -16.49 -16.97 18.89
C ALA A 246 -17.37 -16.45 20.04
N GLU A 247 -16.97 -16.68 21.29
CA GLU A 247 -17.76 -16.26 22.46
C GLU A 247 -17.83 -14.75 22.64
N LYS A 248 -16.81 -14.05 22.14
CA LYS A 248 -16.70 -12.58 22.18
C LYS A 248 -17.20 -11.91 20.91
N HIS A 249 -16.94 -12.50 19.74
CA HIS A 249 -17.09 -11.82 18.46
C HIS A 249 -18.35 -12.20 17.67
N GLU A 250 -19.05 -13.28 18.03
CA GLU A 250 -20.36 -13.61 17.43
C GLU A 250 -21.53 -12.97 18.17
N LYS A 251 -21.30 -12.41 19.38
CA LYS A 251 -22.29 -11.61 20.10
C LYS A 251 -22.36 -10.19 19.51
N PRO A 252 -23.48 -9.46 19.69
CA PRO A 252 -23.58 -8.06 19.29
C PRO A 252 -22.46 -7.22 19.92
N LEU A 253 -21.66 -6.58 19.06
CA LEU A 253 -20.52 -5.77 19.48
C LEU A 253 -20.95 -4.32 19.66
N LYS A 254 -20.59 -3.70 20.79
CA LYS A 254 -20.85 -2.27 21.04
C LYS A 254 -19.81 -1.35 20.41
N PHE A 255 -18.60 -1.85 20.24
CA PHE A 255 -17.46 -1.13 19.70
C PHE A 255 -16.60 -2.05 18.83
N LEU A 256 -15.83 -1.44 17.93
CA LEU A 256 -14.94 -2.14 17.02
C LEU A 256 -13.80 -2.84 17.80
N PRO A 257 -13.63 -4.17 17.69
CA PRO A 257 -12.60 -4.88 18.42
C PRO A 257 -11.22 -4.66 17.80
N LEU A 258 -10.25 -4.17 18.59
CA LEU A 258 -8.89 -3.88 18.13
C LEU A 258 -7.86 -4.61 19.00
N ARG A 259 -6.84 -5.23 18.38
CA ARG A 259 -5.68 -5.80 19.08
C ARG A 259 -4.76 -4.69 19.60
N ASN A 260 -4.35 -3.80 18.69
CA ASN A 260 -3.44 -2.71 19.00
C ASN A 260 -4.30 -1.48 19.30
N PHE A 261 -4.83 -1.39 20.53
CA PHE A 261 -5.71 -0.30 20.96
C PHE A 261 -4.95 0.90 21.53
N GLY A 262 -3.66 0.76 21.86
CA GLY A 262 -2.87 1.81 22.48
C GLY A 262 -2.87 3.09 21.65
N GLY A 263 -3.32 4.19 22.25
CA GLY A 263 -3.38 5.50 21.59
C GLY A 263 -4.62 5.76 20.75
N LEU A 264 -5.56 4.82 20.63
CA LEU A 264 -6.81 4.99 19.88
C LEU A 264 -8.01 5.29 20.81
N PRO A 265 -9.03 6.02 20.32
CA PRO A 265 -10.27 6.21 21.05
C PRO A 265 -11.14 4.94 20.99
N LEU A 266 -12.16 4.84 21.86
CA LEU A 266 -13.21 3.84 21.67
C LEU A 266 -14.01 4.15 20.39
N ILE A 267 -14.17 3.14 19.53
CA ILE A 267 -14.84 3.28 18.24
C ILE A 267 -16.21 2.60 18.30
N PHE A 268 -17.27 3.39 18.43
CA PHE A 268 -18.65 2.91 18.44
C PHE A 268 -19.17 2.69 17.01
N PHE A 269 -20.05 1.73 16.85
CA PHE A 269 -20.79 1.55 15.60
C PHE A 269 -21.89 2.62 15.47
N ASN A 270 -22.20 3.02 14.24
CA ASN A 270 -23.32 3.94 13.95
C ASN A 270 -24.71 3.32 14.17
N SER A 271 -24.82 2.00 14.00
CA SER A 271 -26.07 1.26 14.14
C SER A 271 -25.79 -0.16 14.66
N GLU A 272 -26.81 -0.85 15.16
CA GLU A 272 -26.68 -2.26 15.60
C GLU A 272 -26.28 -3.20 14.46
N GLY A 273 -26.70 -2.90 13.22
CA GLY A 273 -26.42 -3.70 12.02
C GLY A 273 -25.14 -3.32 11.27
N HIS A 274 -24.39 -2.31 11.75
CA HIS A 274 -23.18 -1.84 11.05
C HIS A 274 -22.13 -2.96 10.95
N TRP A 275 -21.81 -3.64 12.06
CA TRP A 275 -20.83 -4.73 12.02
C TRP A 275 -21.27 -5.91 11.15
N ASP A 276 -22.56 -6.24 11.15
CA ASP A 276 -23.11 -7.28 10.26
C ASP A 276 -22.98 -6.90 8.79
N SER A 277 -23.19 -5.63 8.47
CA SER A 277 -22.98 -5.09 7.13
C SER A 277 -21.51 -5.18 6.69
N VAL A 278 -20.57 -4.91 7.61
CA VAL A 278 -19.13 -5.09 7.37
C VAL A 278 -18.80 -6.56 7.12
N LYS A 279 -19.28 -7.48 7.97
CA LYS A 279 -19.08 -8.94 7.81
C LYS A 279 -19.61 -9.44 6.46
N LYS A 280 -20.77 -8.94 6.03
CA LYS A 280 -21.36 -9.30 4.73
C LYS A 280 -20.53 -8.76 3.56
N ARG A 281 -20.03 -7.53 3.66
CA ARG A 281 -19.24 -6.87 2.61
C ARG A 281 -17.84 -7.45 2.45
N PHE A 282 -17.21 -7.80 3.57
CA PHE A 282 -15.85 -8.33 3.69
C PHE A 282 -15.90 -9.78 4.17
N SER A 283 -16.71 -10.60 3.51
CA SER A 283 -16.97 -11.98 3.92
C SER A 283 -15.72 -12.85 3.84
N SER A 284 -14.87 -12.63 2.83
CA SER A 284 -13.59 -13.30 2.67
C SER A 284 -12.63 -12.96 3.81
N GLU A 285 -12.49 -11.68 4.16
CA GLU A 285 -11.64 -11.22 5.26
C GLU A 285 -12.18 -11.70 6.61
N TYR A 286 -13.51 -11.71 6.80
CA TYR A 286 -14.12 -12.25 8.01
C TYR A 286 -13.88 -13.75 8.14
N ALA A 287 -14.01 -14.53 7.06
CA ALA A 287 -13.70 -15.95 7.06
C ALA A 287 -12.20 -16.22 7.33
N ALA A 288 -11.31 -15.41 6.74
CA ALA A 288 -9.88 -15.47 7.02
C ALA A 288 -9.60 -15.15 8.50
N TRP A 289 -10.27 -14.16 9.07
CA TRP A 289 -10.15 -13.83 10.50
C TRP A 289 -10.52 -14.99 11.41
N LYS A 290 -11.65 -15.65 11.12
CA LYS A 290 -12.10 -16.86 11.85
C LYS A 290 -11.09 -17.99 11.77
N SER A 291 -10.34 -18.05 10.67
CA SER A 291 -9.28 -19.03 10.42
C SER A 291 -7.93 -18.62 11.05
N GLY A 292 -7.88 -17.52 11.80
CA GLY A 292 -6.68 -17.06 12.50
C GLY A 292 -5.81 -16.08 11.72
N ALA A 293 -6.24 -15.64 10.53
CA ALA A 293 -5.48 -14.71 9.72
C ALA A 293 -5.44 -13.29 10.31
N LYS A 294 -4.42 -12.53 9.91
CA LYS A 294 -4.21 -11.14 10.32
C LYS A 294 -5.04 -10.20 9.46
N ILE A 295 -6.01 -9.54 10.09
CA ILE A 295 -6.88 -8.57 9.42
C ILE A 295 -6.57 -7.16 9.90
N VAL A 296 -6.17 -6.30 8.96
CA VAL A 296 -6.10 -4.85 9.15
C VAL A 296 -7.51 -4.29 9.11
N VAL A 297 -7.81 -3.39 10.04
CA VAL A 297 -9.04 -2.63 10.08
C VAL A 297 -8.73 -1.15 9.93
N PHE A 298 -9.44 -0.49 9.02
CA PHE A 298 -9.30 0.94 8.77
C PHE A 298 -10.68 1.59 8.82
N ALA A 299 -10.84 2.56 9.72
CA ALA A 299 -12.12 3.20 9.98
C ALA A 299 -12.04 4.71 9.73
N LEU A 300 -12.99 5.24 8.97
CA LEU A 300 -13.27 6.67 8.91
C LEU A 300 -14.36 6.96 9.95
N THR A 301 -14.11 7.94 10.82
CA THR A 301 -14.97 8.18 11.98
C THR A 301 -15.50 9.60 12.04
N SER A 302 -16.45 9.83 12.93
CA SER A 302 -16.78 11.16 13.42
C SER A 302 -15.54 11.83 14.03
N PRO A 303 -15.58 13.15 14.26
CA PRO A 303 -14.63 13.80 15.16
C PRO A 303 -14.63 13.15 16.54
N ALA A 304 -13.53 13.34 17.27
CA ALA A 304 -13.38 12.83 18.62
C ALA A 304 -14.30 13.58 19.59
N ALA A 305 -15.03 12.83 20.41
CA ALA A 305 -15.74 13.35 21.57
C ALA A 305 -15.02 12.87 22.83
N VAL A 306 -14.72 13.79 23.74
CA VAL A 306 -14.13 13.45 25.05
C VAL A 306 -15.25 13.25 26.06
N THR A 307 -15.29 12.06 26.63
CA THR A 307 -16.21 11.71 27.73
C THR A 307 -15.40 11.52 29.02
N GLY A 308 -16.08 11.38 30.17
CA GLY A 308 -15.41 11.02 31.43
C GLY A 308 -14.64 9.69 31.40
N ARG A 309 -14.82 8.85 30.36
CA ARG A 309 -14.10 7.58 30.15
C ARG A 309 -12.97 7.68 29.11
N GLY A 310 -12.66 8.89 28.62
CA GLY A 310 -11.67 9.13 27.57
C GLY A 310 -12.28 9.46 26.21
N PRO A 311 -11.44 9.60 25.18
CA PRO A 311 -11.87 9.95 23.84
C PRO A 311 -12.63 8.79 23.18
N SER A 312 -13.69 9.15 22.46
CA SER A 312 -14.57 8.22 21.74
C SER A 312 -14.97 8.80 20.39
N VAL A 313 -15.28 7.92 19.45
CA VAL A 313 -15.71 8.27 18.09
C VAL A 313 -16.78 7.29 17.62
N ARG A 314 -17.51 7.67 16.57
CA ARG A 314 -18.43 6.78 15.84
C ARG A 314 -17.86 6.45 14.47
N ALA A 315 -17.82 5.17 14.10
CA ALA A 315 -17.35 4.74 12.79
C ALA A 315 -18.40 5.05 11.72
N HIS A 316 -18.03 5.83 10.70
CA HIS A 316 -18.84 6.05 9.51
C HIS A 316 -18.62 4.99 8.45
N GLN A 317 -17.36 4.60 8.23
CA GLN A 317 -17.00 3.53 7.32
C GLN A 317 -15.95 2.66 7.97
N ILE A 318 -16.06 1.36 7.78
CA ILE A 318 -15.07 0.37 8.20
C ILE A 318 -14.69 -0.46 6.98
N VAL A 319 -13.40 -0.57 6.72
CA VAL A 319 -12.85 -1.47 5.70
C VAL A 319 -11.88 -2.45 6.33
N LEU A 320 -11.90 -3.68 5.81
CA LEU A 320 -11.01 -4.76 6.23
C LEU A 320 -10.02 -5.06 5.09
N MET A 321 -8.81 -5.45 5.47
CA MET A 321 -7.79 -5.94 4.54
C MET A 321 -7.07 -7.12 5.18
N HIS A 322 -7.18 -8.29 4.56
CA HIS A 322 -6.39 -9.45 4.95
C HIS A 322 -4.93 -9.25 4.52
N VAL A 323 -4.01 -9.50 5.43
CA VAL A 323 -2.57 -9.41 5.18
C VAL A 323 -1.84 -10.66 5.68
N SER A 324 -0.74 -11.03 5.02
CA SER A 324 0.15 -12.08 5.49
C SER A 324 0.88 -11.68 6.78
N GLU A 325 1.65 -12.60 7.36
CA GLU A 325 2.53 -12.27 8.49
C GLU A 325 3.52 -11.15 8.16
N ASN A 326 3.98 -11.12 6.91
CA ASN A 326 4.84 -10.09 6.34
C ASN A 326 4.07 -8.84 5.84
N TRP A 327 2.82 -8.64 6.25
CA TRP A 327 1.98 -7.47 5.92
C TRP A 327 1.70 -7.26 4.43
N ILE A 328 1.87 -8.31 3.61
CA ILE A 328 1.51 -8.28 2.20
C ILE A 328 -0.01 -8.49 2.10
N PRO A 329 -0.76 -7.63 1.38
CA PRO A 329 -2.19 -7.81 1.18
C PRO A 329 -2.53 -9.11 0.46
N LEU A 330 -3.63 -9.74 0.84
CA LEU A 330 -4.11 -11.02 0.30
C LEU A 330 -5.61 -10.93 0.05
N ASP A 331 -6.07 -11.32 -1.14
CA ASP A 331 -7.50 -11.30 -1.49
C ASP A 331 -8.17 -12.67 -1.28
N SER A 332 -7.40 -13.73 -0.99
CA SER A 332 -7.91 -15.07 -0.72
C SER A 332 -7.00 -15.91 0.17
N SER A 333 -7.52 -17.03 0.70
CA SER A 333 -6.72 -18.04 1.41
C SER A 333 -5.71 -18.74 0.51
N TYR A 334 -6.04 -18.94 -0.78
CA TYR A 334 -5.11 -19.55 -1.74
C TYR A 334 -3.93 -18.64 -2.06
N GLU A 335 -4.15 -17.33 -2.10
CA GLU A 335 -3.05 -16.37 -2.18
C GLU A 335 -2.14 -16.43 -0.94
N ALA A 336 -2.71 -16.66 0.25
CA ALA A 336 -1.91 -16.84 1.47
C ALA A 336 -0.94 -18.01 1.33
N VAL A 337 -1.43 -19.15 0.81
CA VAL A 337 -0.61 -20.34 0.53
C VAL A 337 0.53 -20.04 -0.46
N VAL A 338 0.23 -19.29 -1.54
CA VAL A 338 1.27 -18.89 -2.52
C VAL A 338 2.28 -17.92 -1.88
N ALA A 339 1.82 -16.96 -1.10
CA ALA A 339 2.68 -16.01 -0.39
C ALA A 339 3.61 -16.71 0.61
N GLU A 340 3.11 -17.68 1.36
CA GLU A 340 3.92 -18.51 2.27
C GLU A 340 5.01 -19.28 1.52
N LYS A 341 4.69 -19.87 0.37
CA LYS A 341 5.68 -20.53 -0.50
C LYS A 341 6.69 -19.54 -1.07
N LEU A 342 6.26 -18.34 -1.49
CA LEU A 342 7.15 -17.26 -1.96
C LEU A 342 8.14 -16.84 -0.88
N ASP A 343 7.67 -16.74 0.37
CA ASP A 343 8.49 -16.41 1.53
C ASP A 343 9.51 -17.52 1.84
N ALA A 344 9.05 -18.78 1.84
CA ALA A 344 9.88 -19.96 2.09
C ALA A 344 10.97 -20.15 1.02
N GLU A 345 10.66 -19.88 -0.25
CA GLU A 345 11.63 -19.91 -1.35
C GLU A 345 12.46 -18.62 -1.48
N HIS A 346 12.35 -17.70 -0.52
CA HIS A 346 13.08 -16.42 -0.50
C HIS A 346 12.95 -15.64 -1.82
N ARG A 347 11.72 -15.54 -2.33
CA ARG A 347 11.43 -14.81 -3.57
C ARG A 347 11.27 -13.31 -3.32
N GLN A 348 11.55 -12.52 -4.37
CA GLN A 348 11.20 -11.09 -4.41
C GLN A 348 9.92 -10.92 -5.20
N TYR A 349 8.91 -10.27 -4.61
CA TYR A 349 7.62 -10.15 -5.25
C TYR A 349 6.86 -8.89 -4.83
N VAL A 350 5.84 -8.55 -5.60
CA VAL A 350 4.90 -7.46 -5.31
C VAL A 350 3.47 -7.92 -5.53
N LYS A 351 2.57 -7.56 -4.60
CA LYS A 351 1.11 -7.66 -4.76
C LYS A 351 0.62 -6.37 -5.41
N PRO A 352 0.18 -6.39 -6.69
CA PRO A 352 -0.43 -5.20 -7.29
C PRO A 352 -1.77 -4.91 -6.60
N MET A 353 -1.99 -3.66 -6.21
CA MET A 353 -3.21 -3.26 -5.52
C MET A 353 -4.31 -2.92 -6.53
N ARG A 354 -5.55 -3.35 -6.23
CA ARG A 354 -6.73 -3.12 -7.07
C ARG A 354 -7.39 -1.77 -6.84
N TYR A 355 -7.15 -1.10 -5.72
CA TYR A 355 -7.83 0.16 -5.38
C TYR A 355 -9.36 0.01 -5.54
N ASP A 356 -10.00 0.90 -6.29
CA ASP A 356 -11.42 0.85 -6.62
C ASP A 356 -11.70 0.34 -8.05
N ALA A 357 -10.73 -0.37 -8.64
CA ALA A 357 -10.87 -0.93 -10.00
C ALA A 357 -12.09 -1.85 -10.11
N SER A 358 -12.70 -1.90 -11.29
CA SER A 358 -13.86 -2.75 -11.51
C SER A 358 -13.49 -4.23 -11.40
N ILE A 359 -14.48 -5.06 -11.10
CA ILE A 359 -14.29 -6.52 -11.05
C ILE A 359 -13.79 -7.03 -12.40
N SER A 360 -14.19 -6.38 -13.50
CA SER A 360 -13.80 -6.74 -14.87
C SER A 360 -12.32 -6.53 -15.20
N GLU A 361 -11.61 -5.65 -14.50
CA GLU A 361 -10.18 -5.40 -14.74
C GLU A 361 -9.32 -6.59 -14.27
N VAL A 362 -8.34 -6.96 -15.10
CA VAL A 362 -7.42 -8.06 -14.83
C VAL A 362 -6.10 -7.50 -14.31
N PHE A 363 -5.70 -7.97 -13.14
CA PHE A 363 -4.40 -7.74 -12.53
C PHE A 363 -3.93 -9.09 -11.98
N PRO A 364 -2.65 -9.45 -12.13
CA PRO A 364 -2.07 -10.62 -11.46
C PRO A 364 -2.24 -10.54 -9.95
N ASP A 365 -2.26 -11.69 -9.30
CA ASP A 365 -2.26 -11.72 -7.84
C ASP A 365 -0.87 -11.38 -7.30
N PHE A 366 0.20 -11.75 -8.01
CA PHE A 366 1.56 -11.32 -7.68
C PHE A 366 2.36 -11.05 -8.94
N TYR A 367 3.45 -10.29 -8.80
CA TYR A 367 4.56 -10.33 -9.74
C TYR A 367 5.81 -10.80 -9.03
N LEU A 368 6.51 -11.77 -9.61
CA LEU A 368 7.90 -12.08 -9.26
C LEU A 368 8.82 -11.03 -9.87
N LEU A 369 9.72 -10.53 -9.03
CA LEU A 369 10.66 -9.46 -9.37
C LEU A 369 12.07 -9.99 -9.58
N ASP A 370 12.30 -11.26 -9.29
CA ASP A 370 13.61 -11.89 -9.31
C ASP A 370 13.80 -12.91 -10.43
N THR A 371 12.84 -13.08 -11.36
CA THR A 371 12.98 -14.05 -12.47
C THR A 371 14.00 -13.59 -13.51
N LYS A 372 14.54 -14.48 -14.34
CA LYS A 372 15.45 -14.13 -15.45
C LYS A 372 14.87 -13.12 -16.45
N SER A 373 13.55 -12.97 -16.53
CA SER A 373 12.89 -11.94 -17.36
C SER A 373 13.23 -10.55 -16.85
N ASP A 374 13.48 -9.61 -17.75
CA ASP A 374 13.75 -8.20 -17.39
C ASP A 374 12.55 -7.45 -16.83
N LYS A 375 11.35 -7.98 -17.06
CA LYS A 375 10.09 -7.41 -16.59
C LYS A 375 9.58 -8.19 -15.39
N PRO A 376 8.76 -7.57 -14.52
CA PRO A 376 8.01 -8.30 -13.49
C PRO A 376 7.26 -9.48 -14.12
N PHE A 377 7.38 -10.67 -13.53
CA PHE A 377 6.80 -11.90 -14.05
C PHE A 377 5.46 -12.18 -13.35
N PRO A 378 4.32 -12.10 -14.05
CA PRO A 378 3.00 -12.18 -13.45
C PRO A 378 2.66 -13.59 -12.93
N MET A 379 1.90 -13.63 -11.84
CA MET A 379 1.41 -14.84 -11.18
C MET A 379 -0.10 -14.71 -10.91
N GLU A 380 -0.87 -15.74 -11.25
CA GLU A 380 -2.32 -15.79 -11.05
C GLU A 380 -2.75 -17.04 -10.28
N VAL A 381 -3.66 -16.87 -9.31
CA VAL A 381 -4.21 -17.93 -8.46
C VAL A 381 -5.70 -18.10 -8.76
N PHE A 382 -6.05 -19.23 -9.35
CA PHE A 382 -7.44 -19.59 -9.61
C PHE A 382 -8.04 -20.34 -8.42
N GLY A 383 -8.69 -19.60 -7.52
CA GLY A 383 -9.22 -20.12 -6.25
C GLY A 383 -10.73 -20.33 -6.16
N MET A 384 -11.53 -19.87 -7.12
CA MET A 384 -13.00 -20.00 -7.06
C MET A 384 -13.54 -20.99 -8.10
N ALA A 385 -14.53 -21.79 -7.73
CA ALA A 385 -15.15 -22.78 -8.63
C ALA A 385 -16.54 -22.35 -9.13
N THR A 386 -16.92 -21.07 -8.96
CA THR A 386 -18.25 -20.61 -9.41
C THR A 386 -18.33 -20.58 -10.94
N PRO A 387 -19.49 -20.87 -11.57
CA PRO A 387 -19.63 -20.89 -13.03
C PRO A 387 -19.21 -19.57 -13.72
N ALA A 388 -19.56 -18.42 -13.12
CA ALA A 388 -19.13 -17.11 -13.58
C ALA A 388 -17.60 -16.91 -13.51
N TYR A 389 -16.95 -17.58 -12.57
CA TYR A 389 -15.49 -17.54 -12.42
C TYR A 389 -14.78 -18.46 -13.42
N LEU A 390 -15.35 -19.62 -13.76
CA LEU A 390 -14.80 -20.53 -14.78
C LEU A 390 -14.75 -19.87 -16.17
N ALA A 391 -15.81 -19.15 -16.56
CA ALA A 391 -15.82 -18.38 -17.80
C ALA A 391 -14.77 -17.25 -17.79
N ARG A 392 -14.60 -16.59 -16.64
CA ARG A 392 -13.60 -15.52 -16.44
C ARG A 392 -12.16 -16.03 -16.43
N LYS A 393 -11.94 -17.27 -15.99
CA LYS A 393 -10.63 -17.94 -15.95
C LYS A 393 -10.04 -18.11 -17.35
N GLN A 394 -10.84 -18.54 -18.33
CA GLN A 394 -10.36 -18.67 -19.71
C GLN A 394 -9.98 -17.29 -20.30
N LEU A 395 -10.82 -16.27 -20.09
CA LEU A 395 -10.52 -14.90 -20.54
C LEU A 395 -9.21 -14.36 -19.93
N LYS A 396 -8.96 -14.65 -18.64
CA LYS A 396 -7.69 -14.29 -17.99
C LYS A 396 -6.50 -15.04 -18.60
N LYS A 397 -6.64 -16.35 -18.85
CA LYS A 397 -5.61 -17.15 -19.55
C LYS A 397 -5.28 -16.57 -20.92
N ASP A 398 -6.30 -16.26 -21.72
CA ASP A 398 -6.13 -15.69 -23.05
C ASP A 398 -5.46 -14.31 -23.01
N TYR A 399 -5.86 -13.48 -22.04
CA TYR A 399 -5.21 -12.20 -21.76
C TYR A 399 -3.72 -12.40 -21.43
N TYR A 400 -3.38 -13.25 -20.47
CA TYR A 400 -1.98 -13.45 -20.08
C TYR A 400 -1.14 -14.05 -21.21
N ASN A 401 -1.68 -15.02 -21.95
CA ASN A 401 -1.01 -15.60 -23.11
C ASN A 401 -0.74 -14.57 -24.20
N ARG A 402 -1.67 -13.62 -24.42
CA ARG A 402 -1.48 -12.54 -25.39
C ARG A 402 -0.45 -11.52 -24.93
N GLU A 403 -0.51 -11.08 -23.66
CA GLU A 403 0.35 -10.00 -23.14
C GLU A 403 1.77 -10.48 -22.82
N TYR A 404 1.93 -11.70 -22.32
CA TYR A 404 3.20 -12.22 -21.81
C TYR A 404 3.72 -13.45 -22.58
N GLY A 405 2.91 -14.03 -23.47
CA GLY A 405 3.21 -15.30 -24.13
C GLY A 405 2.83 -16.51 -23.27
N PRO A 406 2.74 -17.71 -23.87
CA PRO A 406 2.26 -18.92 -23.19
C PRO A 406 3.15 -19.38 -22.01
N TYR A 407 4.40 -18.93 -21.96
CA TYR A 407 5.36 -19.25 -20.89
C TYR A 407 5.82 -18.02 -20.10
N GLY A 408 5.25 -16.85 -20.36
CA GLY A 408 5.65 -15.59 -19.72
C GLY A 408 4.93 -15.27 -18.42
N TRP A 409 4.16 -16.21 -17.88
CA TRP A 409 3.38 -16.04 -16.67
C TRP A 409 3.22 -17.37 -15.93
N TRP A 410 3.01 -17.30 -14.61
CA TRP A 410 2.77 -18.46 -13.75
C TRP A 410 1.31 -18.49 -13.35
N HIS A 411 0.75 -19.68 -13.22
CA HIS A 411 -0.57 -19.83 -12.64
C HIS A 411 -0.70 -21.10 -11.81
N TRP A 412 -1.62 -21.04 -10.86
CA TRP A 412 -2.04 -22.21 -10.11
C TRP A 412 -3.57 -22.29 -10.07
N ASP A 413 -4.10 -23.49 -10.25
CA ASP A 413 -5.52 -23.76 -10.22
C ASP A 413 -5.86 -24.58 -8.98
N ALA A 414 -6.23 -23.88 -7.91
CA ALA A 414 -6.55 -24.50 -6.64
C ALA A 414 -7.88 -25.29 -6.68
N THR A 415 -8.69 -25.11 -7.72
CA THR A 415 -9.99 -25.81 -7.87
C THR A 415 -9.87 -27.22 -8.42
N THR A 416 -8.74 -27.55 -9.06
CA THR A 416 -8.49 -28.87 -9.67
C THR A 416 -7.38 -29.64 -8.95
N ALA A 417 -6.77 -29.03 -7.92
CA ALA A 417 -5.83 -29.70 -7.05
C ALA A 417 -6.57 -30.82 -6.31
N SER A 418 -6.14 -32.07 -6.51
CA SER A 418 -6.59 -33.24 -5.75
C SER A 418 -6.25 -33.08 -4.26
N GLU A 419 -6.63 -34.05 -3.41
CA GLU A 419 -6.47 -34.03 -1.95
C GLU A 419 -5.05 -33.66 -1.44
N THR A 420 -4.04 -33.62 -2.31
CA THR A 420 -2.75 -32.97 -2.06
C THR A 420 -2.65 -31.70 -2.88
N MET A 421 -2.63 -30.55 -2.21
CA MET A 421 -2.49 -29.23 -2.81
C MET A 421 -1.08 -29.04 -3.40
N VAL A 422 -0.80 -29.57 -4.59
CA VAL A 422 0.53 -29.44 -5.22
C VAL A 422 0.64 -28.08 -5.92
N LEU A 423 1.37 -27.15 -5.30
CA LEU A 423 1.72 -25.87 -5.91
C LEU A 423 2.78 -26.07 -7.01
N PRO A 424 2.58 -25.53 -8.22
CA PRO A 424 3.60 -25.57 -9.26
C PRO A 424 4.91 -24.89 -8.81
N HIS A 425 6.04 -25.39 -9.33
CA HIS A 425 7.34 -24.73 -9.14
C HIS A 425 7.29 -23.30 -9.67
N PHE A 426 7.92 -22.39 -8.94
CA PHE A 426 8.08 -21.02 -9.42
C PHE A 426 9.18 -20.97 -10.49
N PRO A 427 9.11 -20.04 -11.45
CA PRO A 427 10.18 -19.85 -12.42
C PRO A 427 11.50 -19.53 -11.72
N GLU A 428 12.62 -19.91 -12.34
CA GLU A 428 13.96 -19.73 -11.78
C GLU A 428 14.27 -18.27 -11.42
N SER A 429 14.90 -18.06 -10.27
CA SER A 429 15.42 -16.76 -9.85
C SER A 429 16.75 -16.42 -10.53
N ARG A 430 17.01 -15.13 -10.78
CA ARG A 430 18.27 -14.57 -11.31
C ARG A 430 19.45 -14.82 -10.39
N LYS A 431 19.19 -14.93 -9.08
CA LYS A 431 20.21 -15.29 -8.09
C LYS A 431 19.97 -16.74 -7.70
N PRO A 432 20.96 -17.64 -7.86
CA PRO A 432 20.89 -18.93 -7.21
C PRO A 432 20.71 -18.70 -5.71
N LEU A 433 19.87 -19.51 -5.05
CA LEU A 433 19.87 -19.63 -3.61
C LEU A 433 21.33 -19.80 -3.18
N SER A 434 21.88 -18.86 -2.41
CA SER A 434 23.17 -19.10 -1.77
C SER A 434 22.93 -20.25 -0.81
N THR A 435 23.33 -21.47 -1.19
CA THR A 435 23.45 -22.59 -0.28
C THR A 435 24.58 -22.23 0.68
N GLY A 436 24.24 -21.44 1.69
CA GLY A 436 25.08 -21.25 2.84
C GLY A 436 25.05 -22.55 3.63
N THR A 437 26.02 -23.42 3.37
CA THR A 437 26.39 -24.47 4.33
C THR A 437 26.72 -23.77 5.65
N PRO A 438 26.05 -24.12 6.77
CA PRO A 438 26.42 -23.56 8.05
C PRO A 438 27.81 -24.10 8.42
N ALA A 439 28.72 -23.20 8.77
CA ALA A 439 29.92 -23.52 9.51
C ALA A 439 29.61 -23.59 11.01
#